data_AF-A0A959UNE6-F1
#
_entry.id   AF-A0A959UNE6-F1
#
_cell.length_a   1.000
_cell.length_b   1.000
_cell.length_c   1.000
_cell.angle_alpha   90.00
_cell.angle_beta   90.00
_cell.angle_gamma   90.00
#
_symmetry.space_group_name_H-M   'P 1'
#
loop_
_entity.id
_entity.type
_entity.pdbx_description
1 polymer ?
#
loop_
_entity_poly.entity_id
_entity_poly.type
_entity_poly.pdbx_seq_one_letter_code
_entity_poly.pdbx_strand_id
1 'polypeptide(L)'
;MRHWWKLLGAVLVVGASITALRVPLAPALVHSSADRLAPGEQAFRITGYNTHFDQRVRPYVWLATDDAKFCATTVQVEGTGSLSATFEIPDGLGGQLAHLVVFSPTDGVLPLYDAVWTGDGGTPLPDRNCDVTPLAMKPFDFSFPNRSLLYETIRNLNFHVPMWFTMMLLQLVAVVYSVRTLRSNSLRDDDAALQAVNVSLLFAALGLITGSIWARATWGAWWTNDTKLNGAAVTTLIYLAYLVLRGSVPEPSKRARLAAIYNIFAFVLMLVFVMVLPRLTDSLHPGNGGNPAFSQYDLDDQLRLVFYPAVLGWMLVGTWAFTLKLRLSRLEHALDENDR
;
A
#
# COMPACT_ATOMS: atom_id res chain seq x y z
N MET A 1 31.72 -5.13 17.37
CA MET A 1 30.41 -4.48 17.14
C MET A 1 29.26 -5.51 17.15
N ARG A 2 28.76 -5.96 18.31
CA ARG A 2 27.76 -7.07 18.40
C ARG A 2 26.29 -6.64 18.17
N HIS A 3 26.02 -5.34 18.09
CA HIS A 3 24.66 -4.77 18.09
C HIS A 3 24.37 -3.82 16.92
N TRP A 4 25.23 -3.79 15.90
CA TRP A 4 25.11 -2.87 14.75
C TRP A 4 23.76 -3.00 14.03
N TRP A 5 23.20 -4.21 13.94
CA TRP A 5 21.92 -4.47 13.27
C TRP A 5 20.72 -3.83 13.99
N LYS A 6 20.81 -3.60 15.32
CA LYS A 6 19.76 -2.90 16.08
C LYS A 6 19.76 -1.41 15.73
N LEU A 7 20.96 -0.82 15.69
CA LEU A 7 21.14 0.56 15.26
C LEU A 7 20.70 0.72 13.81
N LEU A 8 21.08 -0.21 12.93
CA LEU A 8 20.62 -0.23 11.54
C LEU A 8 19.09 -0.27 11.47
N GLY A 9 18.43 -1.17 12.21
CA GLY A 9 16.97 -1.24 12.25
C GLY A 9 16.32 0.09 12.63
N ALA A 10 16.81 0.74 13.68
CA ALA A 10 16.32 2.05 14.11
C ALA A 10 16.57 3.14 13.06
N VAL A 11 17.77 3.19 12.49
CA VAL A 11 18.12 4.17 11.43
C VAL A 11 17.28 3.98 10.18
N LEU A 12 17.01 2.74 9.76
CA LEU A 12 16.18 2.46 8.59
C LEU A 12 14.73 2.86 8.83
N VAL A 13 14.14 2.54 9.98
CA VAL A 13 12.76 2.94 10.29
C VAL A 13 12.65 4.46 10.38
N VAL A 14 13.53 5.11 11.13
CA VAL A 14 13.48 6.58 11.30
C VAL A 14 13.78 7.30 9.98
N GLY A 15 14.82 6.86 9.27
CA GLY A 15 15.20 7.42 7.98
C GLY A 15 14.09 7.26 6.94
N ALA A 16 13.54 6.05 6.79
CA ALA A 16 12.42 5.82 5.88
C ALA A 16 11.18 6.61 6.28
N SER A 17 10.90 6.78 7.58
CA SER A 17 9.77 7.59 8.06
C SER A 17 9.96 9.07 7.72
N ILE A 18 11.14 9.64 7.97
CA ILE A 18 11.45 11.04 7.65
C ILE A 18 11.35 11.26 6.16
N THR A 19 11.96 10.39 5.35
CA THR A 19 11.89 10.47 3.89
C THR A 19 10.44 10.33 3.42
N ALA A 20 9.72 9.32 3.89
CA ALA A 20 8.33 9.08 3.51
C ALA A 20 7.39 10.22 3.88
N LEU A 21 7.71 11.07 4.87
CA LEU A 21 6.91 12.22 5.26
C LEU A 21 7.34 13.54 4.59
N ARG A 22 8.57 13.62 4.08
CA ARG A 22 9.11 14.86 3.46
C ARG A 22 9.11 14.86 1.94
N VAL A 23 9.15 13.70 1.30
CA VAL A 23 9.18 13.58 -0.16
C VAL A 23 7.85 14.09 -0.73
N PRO A 24 7.82 15.10 -1.62
CA PRO A 24 6.57 15.59 -2.19
C PRO A 24 5.91 14.54 -3.09
N LEU A 25 4.60 14.63 -3.31
CA LEU A 25 3.99 13.87 -4.40
C LEU A 25 4.33 14.53 -5.74
N ALA A 26 4.46 13.70 -6.78
CA ALA A 26 4.64 14.14 -8.14
C ALA A 26 3.45 15.00 -8.60
N PRO A 27 3.68 15.94 -9.54
CA PRO A 27 2.61 16.69 -10.17
C PRO A 27 1.54 15.73 -10.74
N ALA A 28 0.26 16.06 -10.55
CA ALA A 28 -0.84 15.32 -11.17
C ALA A 28 -2.10 16.16 -11.31
N LEU A 29 -3.01 15.72 -12.17
CA LEU A 29 -4.36 16.25 -12.23
C LEU A 29 -5.21 15.61 -11.14
N VAL A 30 -6.05 16.41 -10.47
CA VAL A 30 -6.87 15.93 -9.34
C VAL A 30 -8.36 16.17 -9.55
N HIS A 31 -8.75 17.10 -10.43
CA HIS A 31 -10.14 17.42 -10.67
C HIS A 31 -10.38 18.07 -12.04
N SER A 32 -11.52 17.75 -12.64
CA SER A 32 -12.12 18.44 -13.79
C SER A 32 -13.52 18.92 -13.42
N SER A 33 -13.91 20.12 -13.87
CA SER A 33 -15.21 20.73 -13.53
C SER A 33 -16.43 20.07 -14.18
N ALA A 34 -16.20 19.20 -15.17
CA ALA A 34 -17.26 18.44 -15.83
C ALA A 34 -16.88 16.96 -15.84
N ASP A 35 -17.91 16.14 -15.63
CA ASP A 35 -17.92 14.68 -15.56
C ASP A 35 -18.63 14.06 -16.77
N ARG A 36 -19.30 14.88 -17.59
CA ARG A 36 -20.00 14.47 -18.80
C ARG A 36 -19.82 15.46 -19.95
N LEU A 37 -19.63 14.94 -21.16
CA LEU A 37 -19.64 15.74 -22.38
C LEU A 37 -21.07 16.00 -22.85
N ALA A 38 -21.32 17.23 -23.28
CA ALA A 38 -22.50 17.59 -24.06
C ALA A 38 -22.03 18.22 -25.38
N PRO A 39 -22.81 18.07 -26.47
CA PRO A 39 -22.42 18.64 -27.76
C PRO A 39 -22.25 20.17 -27.72
N GLY A 40 -21.42 20.67 -28.62
CA GLY A 40 -21.08 22.09 -28.72
C GLY A 40 -19.82 22.47 -27.96
N GLU A 41 -19.63 23.77 -27.76
CA GLU A 41 -18.46 24.32 -27.06
C GLU A 41 -18.56 24.08 -25.55
N GLN A 42 -17.58 23.38 -25.00
CA GLN A 42 -17.51 23.02 -23.58
C GLN A 42 -16.16 23.44 -22.99
N ALA A 43 -16.20 24.21 -21.91
CA ALA A 43 -15.01 24.62 -21.17
C ALA A 43 -14.87 23.82 -19.87
N PHE A 44 -13.70 23.20 -19.69
CA PHE A 44 -13.35 22.41 -18.53
C PHE A 44 -12.32 23.16 -17.72
N ARG A 45 -12.64 23.44 -16.46
CA ARG A 45 -11.65 23.87 -15.49
C ARG A 45 -10.94 22.65 -14.92
N ILE A 46 -9.63 22.64 -15.03
CA ILE A 46 -8.75 21.53 -14.70
C ILE A 46 -7.86 21.97 -13.55
N THR A 47 -7.87 21.20 -12.47
CA THR A 47 -7.09 21.47 -11.26
C THR A 47 -5.99 20.42 -11.11
N GLY A 48 -4.77 20.91 -10.93
CA GLY A 48 -3.59 20.11 -10.64
C GLY A 48 -3.19 20.18 -9.17
N TYR A 49 -2.43 19.18 -8.74
CA TYR A 49 -1.71 19.14 -7.47
C TYR A 49 -0.21 19.17 -7.75
N ASN A 50 0.51 20.08 -7.08
CA ASN A 50 1.95 20.29 -7.27
C ASN A 50 2.35 20.52 -8.75
N THR A 51 1.45 21.05 -9.57
CA THR A 51 1.69 21.37 -10.98
C THR A 51 2.30 22.77 -11.14
N HIS A 52 2.94 22.99 -12.28
CA HIS A 52 3.63 24.22 -12.63
C HIS A 52 3.20 24.69 -14.03
N PHE A 53 1.89 24.86 -14.22
CA PHE A 53 1.35 25.37 -15.47
C PHE A 53 1.83 26.79 -15.74
N ASP A 54 2.29 27.06 -16.96
CA ASP A 54 2.77 28.36 -17.40
C ASP A 54 2.16 28.72 -18.77
N GLN A 55 1.50 29.88 -18.85
CA GLN A 55 0.92 30.37 -20.09
C GLN A 55 1.98 30.63 -21.18
N ARG A 56 3.22 30.97 -20.80
CA ARG A 56 4.33 31.24 -21.72
C ARG A 56 4.76 29.98 -22.46
N VAL A 57 4.56 28.84 -21.82
CA VAL A 57 4.94 27.52 -22.29
C VAL A 57 3.65 26.69 -22.40
N ARG A 58 2.88 26.97 -23.46
CA ARG A 58 1.48 26.51 -23.58
C ARG A 58 1.35 25.01 -23.32
N PRO A 59 0.59 24.60 -22.28
CA PRO A 59 0.28 23.20 -22.07
C PRO A 59 -0.68 22.70 -23.14
N TYR A 60 -0.54 21.42 -23.49
CA TYR A 60 -1.43 20.74 -24.43
C TYR A 60 -2.43 19.94 -23.62
N VAL A 61 -3.71 20.04 -23.98
CA VAL A 61 -4.78 19.33 -23.28
C VAL A 61 -5.58 18.52 -24.29
N TRP A 62 -5.83 17.26 -23.99
CA TRP A 62 -6.64 16.40 -24.82
C TRP A 62 -7.45 15.41 -24.00
N LEU A 63 -8.55 14.94 -24.57
CA LEU A 63 -9.28 13.78 -24.12
C LEU A 63 -8.72 12.55 -24.84
N ALA A 64 -8.48 11.47 -24.10
CA ALA A 64 -7.99 10.22 -24.64
C ALA A 64 -8.96 9.09 -24.28
N THR A 65 -9.28 8.28 -25.27
CA THR A 65 -9.98 7.00 -25.10
C THR A 65 -9.04 5.90 -25.61
N ASP A 66 -9.41 4.63 -25.47
CA ASP A 66 -8.56 3.51 -25.90
C ASP A 66 -8.14 3.63 -27.39
N ASP A 67 -9.03 4.16 -28.23
CA ASP A 67 -8.86 4.21 -29.68
C ASP A 67 -8.56 5.60 -30.28
N ALA A 68 -8.64 6.69 -29.50
CA ALA A 68 -8.63 8.05 -30.08
C ALA A 68 -8.14 9.14 -29.11
N LYS A 69 -7.61 10.23 -29.66
CA LYS A 69 -7.28 11.46 -28.93
C LYS A 69 -8.05 12.65 -29.49
N PHE A 70 -8.48 13.56 -28.64
CA PHE A 70 -9.26 14.72 -29.04
C PHE A 70 -8.77 15.98 -28.32
N CYS A 71 -8.12 16.89 -29.05
CA CYS A 71 -7.47 18.05 -28.44
C CYS A 71 -8.42 19.19 -28.10
N ALA A 72 -8.07 19.95 -27.07
CA ALA A 72 -8.69 21.23 -26.77
C ALA A 72 -8.41 22.23 -27.91
N THR A 73 -9.42 23.05 -28.24
CA THR A 73 -9.30 24.15 -29.20
C THR A 73 -8.59 25.36 -28.58
N THR A 74 -8.88 25.63 -27.31
CA THR A 74 -8.28 26.74 -26.55
C THR A 74 -7.85 26.26 -25.17
N VAL A 75 -6.67 26.71 -24.71
CA VAL A 75 -6.15 26.44 -23.37
C VAL A 75 -5.70 27.76 -22.74
N GLN A 76 -6.23 28.05 -21.55
CA GLN A 76 -5.92 29.24 -20.77
C GLN A 76 -5.48 28.83 -19.36
N VAL A 77 -4.23 29.10 -19.01
CA VAL A 77 -3.67 28.91 -17.68
C VAL A 77 -4.18 30.02 -16.77
N GLU A 78 -4.87 29.61 -15.70
CA GLU A 78 -5.42 30.52 -14.68
C GLU A 78 -4.42 30.74 -13.53
N GLY A 79 -3.51 29.78 -13.33
CA GLY A 79 -2.44 29.82 -12.33
C GLY A 79 -1.57 28.57 -12.44
N THR A 80 -0.58 28.43 -11.56
CA THR A 80 0.34 27.27 -11.58
C THR A 80 -0.39 25.93 -11.33
N GLY A 81 -1.47 25.97 -10.56
CA GLY A 81 -2.29 24.82 -10.19
C GLY A 81 -3.57 24.61 -11.01
N SER A 82 -3.90 25.51 -11.95
CA SER A 82 -5.18 25.45 -12.65
C SER A 82 -5.14 26.02 -14.05
N LEU A 83 -5.85 25.37 -14.96
CA LEU A 83 -6.06 25.83 -16.33
C LEU A 83 -7.48 25.53 -16.79
N SER A 84 -7.96 26.26 -17.78
CA SER A 84 -9.23 26.03 -18.45
C SER A 84 -8.96 25.60 -19.90
N ALA A 85 -9.61 24.53 -20.32
CA ALA A 85 -9.49 23.97 -21.66
C ALA A 85 -10.87 23.91 -22.33
N THR A 86 -10.97 24.43 -23.54
CA THR A 86 -12.21 24.45 -24.32
C THR A 86 -12.16 23.39 -25.40
N PHE A 87 -13.24 22.64 -25.58
CA PHE A 87 -13.39 21.59 -26.57
C PHE A 87 -14.65 21.84 -27.39
N GLU A 88 -14.59 21.56 -28.68
CA GLU A 88 -15.74 21.64 -29.58
C GLU A 88 -16.27 20.22 -29.80
N ILE A 89 -17.29 19.84 -29.02
CA ILE A 89 -17.77 18.46 -28.95
C ILE A 89 -18.74 18.15 -30.09
N PRO A 90 -18.49 17.11 -30.92
CA PRO A 90 -19.43 16.68 -31.95
C PRO A 90 -20.75 16.14 -31.38
N ASP A 91 -21.83 16.23 -32.15
CA ASP A 91 -23.09 15.57 -31.83
C ASP A 91 -22.98 14.04 -31.93
N GLY A 92 -23.78 13.33 -31.12
CA GLY A 92 -23.97 11.88 -31.28
C GLY A 92 -22.79 11.02 -30.87
N LEU A 93 -22.08 11.39 -29.79
CA LEU A 93 -20.97 10.59 -29.25
C LEU A 93 -21.44 9.29 -28.58
N GLY A 94 -20.67 8.23 -28.79
CA GLY A 94 -20.79 6.94 -28.12
C GLY A 94 -20.44 7.05 -26.64
N GLY A 95 -21.01 6.16 -25.84
CA GLY A 95 -20.79 6.15 -24.39
C GLY A 95 -19.57 5.38 -23.97
N GLN A 96 -18.54 6.11 -23.56
CA GLN A 96 -17.32 5.57 -23.00
C GLN A 96 -16.71 6.56 -22.00
N LEU A 97 -15.82 6.06 -21.15
CA LEU A 97 -15.01 6.89 -20.28
C LEU A 97 -13.82 7.42 -21.09
N ALA A 98 -13.62 8.74 -21.03
CA ALA A 98 -12.46 9.40 -21.58
C ALA A 98 -11.55 9.87 -20.43
N HIS A 99 -10.25 9.66 -20.61
CA HIS A 99 -9.21 10.23 -19.77
C HIS A 99 -8.95 11.67 -20.20
N LEU A 100 -8.79 12.56 -19.24
CA LEU A 100 -8.34 13.92 -19.51
C LEU A 100 -6.84 13.99 -19.31
N VAL A 101 -6.09 14.42 -20.31
CA VAL A 101 -4.63 14.44 -20.24
C VAL A 101 -4.10 15.84 -20.51
N VAL A 102 -3.21 16.30 -19.65
CA VAL A 102 -2.48 17.55 -19.81
C VAL A 102 -1.01 17.21 -20.00
N PHE A 103 -0.38 17.75 -21.04
CA PHE A 103 1.06 17.81 -21.15
C PHE A 103 1.55 19.22 -20.85
N SER A 104 2.47 19.34 -19.89
CA SER A 104 3.19 20.55 -19.54
C SER A 104 4.69 20.31 -19.77
N PRO A 105 5.43 21.18 -20.47
CA PRO A 105 6.88 21.00 -20.59
C PRO A 105 7.63 20.96 -19.26
N THR A 106 7.07 21.56 -18.20
CA THR A 106 7.65 21.52 -16.85
C THR A 106 7.32 20.22 -16.13
N ASP A 107 6.08 19.74 -16.25
CA ASP A 107 5.55 18.63 -15.45
C ASP A 107 5.35 17.32 -16.24
N GLY A 108 5.70 17.27 -17.52
CA GLY A 108 5.48 16.10 -18.37
C GLY A 108 3.99 15.81 -18.65
N VAL A 109 3.68 14.53 -18.85
CA VAL A 109 2.31 14.04 -19.14
C VAL A 109 1.57 13.75 -17.84
N LEU A 110 0.44 14.39 -17.64
CA LEU A 110 -0.40 14.32 -16.45
C LEU A 110 -1.79 13.79 -16.83
N PRO A 111 -2.07 12.48 -16.65
CA PRO A 111 -3.38 11.92 -16.91
C PRO A 111 -4.31 12.04 -15.69
N LEU A 112 -5.58 12.35 -15.95
CA LEU A 112 -6.72 12.13 -15.07
C LEU A 112 -7.56 11.02 -15.70
N TYR A 113 -7.45 9.82 -15.16
CA TYR A 113 -8.18 8.65 -15.66
C TYR A 113 -9.68 8.78 -15.38
N ASP A 114 -10.48 8.22 -16.29
CA ASP A 114 -11.94 8.16 -16.22
C ASP A 114 -12.60 9.49 -15.84
N ALA A 115 -12.08 10.60 -16.37
CA ALA A 115 -12.45 11.95 -15.97
C ALA A 115 -13.83 12.36 -16.48
N VAL A 116 -14.20 11.93 -17.71
CA VAL A 116 -15.39 12.43 -18.39
C VAL A 116 -16.10 11.31 -19.15
N TRP A 117 -17.41 11.23 -19.02
CA TRP A 117 -18.29 10.37 -19.81
C TRP A 117 -18.68 11.03 -21.14
N THR A 118 -18.53 10.32 -22.27
CA THR A 118 -18.65 10.94 -23.60
C THR A 118 -20.07 10.96 -24.19
N GLY A 119 -21.02 10.11 -23.76
CA GLY A 119 -22.38 10.08 -24.34
C GLY A 119 -23.17 8.80 -24.05
N ASP A 120 -24.39 8.63 -24.57
CA ASP A 120 -25.25 7.46 -24.28
C ASP A 120 -25.64 6.68 -25.56
N GLY A 121 -24.66 6.37 -26.40
CA GLY A 121 -24.83 5.60 -27.64
C GLY A 121 -24.71 6.47 -28.89
N GLY A 122 -23.78 6.12 -29.78
CA GLY A 122 -23.34 6.99 -30.87
C GLY A 122 -21.95 6.60 -31.41
N THR A 123 -21.29 7.51 -32.13
CA THR A 123 -19.96 7.28 -32.70
C THR A 123 -18.86 7.55 -31.67
N PRO A 124 -17.78 6.75 -31.62
CA PRO A 124 -16.64 7.03 -30.75
C PRO A 124 -16.07 8.43 -30.96
N LEU A 125 -15.36 8.92 -29.93
CA LEU A 125 -14.65 10.19 -30.01
C LEU A 125 -13.72 10.19 -31.23
N PRO A 126 -13.84 11.15 -32.18
CA PRO A 126 -13.03 11.14 -33.37
C PRO A 126 -11.57 11.45 -33.02
N ASP A 127 -10.62 10.75 -33.65
CA ASP A 127 -9.21 11.06 -33.48
C ASP A 127 -8.86 12.39 -34.15
N ARG A 128 -8.56 13.40 -33.32
CA ARG A 128 -7.85 14.62 -33.69
C ARG A 128 -6.46 14.51 -33.09
N ASN A 129 -5.53 13.97 -33.86
CA ASN A 129 -4.14 13.84 -33.42
C ASN A 129 -3.59 15.18 -32.92
N CYS A 130 -3.27 15.24 -31.64
CA CYS A 130 -2.58 16.38 -31.07
C CYS A 130 -1.15 16.35 -31.59
N ASP A 131 -0.65 17.49 -32.05
CA ASP A 131 0.71 17.63 -32.56
C ASP A 131 1.72 17.60 -31.38
N VAL A 132 1.71 16.49 -30.63
CA VAL A 132 2.59 16.19 -29.50
C VAL A 132 3.81 15.47 -30.05
N THR A 133 4.66 16.21 -30.76
CA THR A 133 6.03 15.77 -31.08
C THR A 133 6.74 15.42 -29.76
N PRO A 134 7.62 14.38 -29.71
CA PRO A 134 7.98 13.75 -28.44
C PRO A 134 8.84 14.70 -27.60
N LEU A 135 8.17 15.37 -26.67
CA LEU A 135 8.79 16.29 -25.73
C LEU A 135 9.55 15.45 -24.72
N ALA A 136 10.87 15.65 -24.67
CA ALA A 136 11.76 14.89 -23.81
C ALA A 136 11.25 14.94 -22.37
N MET A 137 10.89 13.76 -21.84
CA MET A 137 10.53 13.57 -20.44
C MET A 137 11.72 14.00 -19.57
N LYS A 138 11.58 15.10 -18.83
CA LYS A 138 12.53 15.42 -17.78
C LYS A 138 12.24 14.47 -16.61
N PRO A 139 13.24 13.75 -16.07
CA PRO A 139 13.04 12.99 -14.85
C PRO A 139 12.59 13.97 -13.76
N PHE A 140 11.45 13.69 -13.13
CA PHE A 140 10.99 14.46 -11.98
C PHE A 140 12.05 14.40 -10.87
N ASP A 141 12.13 15.48 -10.07
CA ASP A 141 12.84 15.45 -8.79
C ASP A 141 12.27 14.33 -7.90
N PHE A 142 13.05 13.92 -6.90
CA PHE A 142 12.68 12.80 -6.03
C PHE A 142 11.32 13.03 -5.35
N SER A 143 10.29 12.32 -5.83
CA SER A 143 8.88 12.48 -5.51
C SER A 143 8.17 11.11 -5.51
N PHE A 144 7.05 11.03 -4.79
CA PHE A 144 6.21 9.84 -4.79
C PHE A 144 5.09 9.96 -5.83
N PRO A 145 4.63 8.85 -6.42
CA PRO A 145 3.58 8.93 -7.42
C PRO A 145 2.29 9.45 -6.78
N ASN A 146 1.66 10.41 -7.46
CA ASN A 146 0.33 10.87 -7.08
C ASN A 146 -0.72 9.97 -7.74
N ARG A 147 -1.42 9.17 -6.94
CA ARG A 147 -2.49 8.28 -7.40
C ARG A 147 -3.82 8.88 -6.96
N SER A 148 -4.77 8.98 -7.89
CA SER A 148 -6.09 9.62 -7.73
C SER A 148 -6.95 9.09 -6.57
N LEU A 149 -6.68 7.89 -6.06
CA LEU A 149 -7.35 7.33 -4.87
C LEU A 149 -6.56 7.51 -3.57
N LEU A 150 -5.22 7.56 -3.65
CA LEU A 150 -4.36 7.50 -2.46
C LEU A 150 -3.91 8.88 -2.01
N TYR A 151 -3.53 9.77 -2.93
CA TYR A 151 -2.91 11.06 -2.61
C TYR A 151 -1.83 10.91 -1.52
N GLU A 152 -1.88 11.74 -0.49
CA GLU A 152 -0.93 11.75 0.64
C GLU A 152 -0.97 10.45 1.48
N THR A 153 -2.06 9.68 1.42
CA THR A 153 -2.18 8.43 2.20
C THR A 153 -1.23 7.34 1.71
N ILE A 154 -0.67 7.47 0.49
CA ILE A 154 0.34 6.54 -0.05
C ILE A 154 1.56 6.41 0.88
N ARG A 155 1.85 7.43 1.68
CA ARG A 155 2.96 7.42 2.65
C ARG A 155 2.79 6.32 3.70
N ASN A 156 1.54 6.00 4.07
CA ASN A 156 1.20 4.95 5.03
C ASN A 156 1.68 3.57 4.58
N LEU A 157 1.92 3.37 3.27
CA LEU A 157 2.51 2.16 2.72
C LEU A 157 3.83 1.79 3.41
N ASN A 158 4.66 2.78 3.77
CA ASN A 158 5.97 2.60 4.42
C ASN A 158 5.88 2.17 5.89
N PHE A 159 4.67 2.09 6.44
CA PHE A 159 4.42 1.70 7.83
C PHE A 159 3.57 0.43 7.85
N HIS A 160 2.37 0.52 7.27
CA HIS A 160 1.36 -0.54 7.30
C HIS A 160 1.86 -1.87 6.74
N VAL A 161 2.39 -1.88 5.51
CA VAL A 161 2.81 -3.12 4.86
C VAL A 161 4.08 -3.74 5.49
N PRO A 162 5.13 -2.96 5.81
CA PRO A 162 6.27 -3.46 6.57
C PRO A 162 5.90 -4.12 7.91
N MET A 163 4.88 -3.61 8.61
CA MET A 163 4.40 -4.22 9.85
C MET A 163 3.79 -5.61 9.60
N TRP A 164 3.02 -5.80 8.52
CA TRP A 164 2.52 -7.13 8.14
C TRP A 164 3.66 -8.09 7.79
N PHE A 165 4.67 -7.66 7.04
CA PHE A 165 5.82 -8.51 6.75
C PHE A 165 6.62 -8.87 8.00
N THR A 166 6.70 -7.96 8.97
CA THR A 166 7.32 -8.23 10.27
C THR A 166 6.51 -9.24 11.07
N MET A 167 5.18 -9.16 11.06
CA MET A 167 4.29 -10.16 11.65
C MET A 167 4.52 -11.54 11.02
N MET A 168 4.52 -11.64 9.68
CA MET A 168 4.74 -12.90 8.95
C MET A 168 6.10 -13.52 9.26
N LEU A 169 7.17 -12.70 9.31
CA LEU A 169 8.51 -13.14 9.69
C LEU A 169 8.51 -13.73 11.10
N LEU A 170 7.92 -13.04 12.07
CA LEU A 170 7.90 -13.50 13.45
C LEU A 170 7.04 -14.77 13.63
N GLN A 171 5.95 -14.92 12.89
CA GLN A 171 5.16 -16.14 12.88
C GLN A 171 5.91 -17.32 12.24
N LEU A 172 6.69 -17.07 11.19
CA LEU A 172 7.60 -18.07 10.62
C LEU A 172 8.67 -18.49 11.66
N VAL A 173 9.27 -17.53 12.37
CA VAL A 173 10.21 -17.82 13.46
C VAL A 173 9.52 -18.66 14.54
N ALA A 174 8.28 -18.35 14.90
CA ALA A 174 7.51 -19.14 15.85
C ALA A 174 7.29 -20.58 15.36
N VAL A 175 7.00 -20.79 14.08
CA VAL A 175 6.86 -22.13 13.48
C VAL A 175 8.18 -22.90 13.55
N VAL A 176 9.31 -22.26 13.24
CA VAL A 176 10.64 -22.90 13.34
C VAL A 176 10.88 -23.40 14.77
N TYR A 177 10.58 -22.60 15.78
CA TYR A 177 10.68 -23.01 17.17
C TYR A 177 9.65 -24.09 17.55
N SER A 178 8.41 -24.00 17.10
CA SER A 178 7.39 -25.05 17.27
C SER A 178 7.86 -26.40 16.73
N VAL A 179 8.46 -26.44 15.54
CA VAL A 179 9.02 -27.67 14.96
C VAL A 179 10.16 -28.22 15.84
N ARG A 180 11.03 -27.35 16.37
CA ARG A 180 12.10 -27.77 17.30
C ARG A 180 11.54 -28.31 18.62
N THR A 181 10.50 -27.69 19.17
CA THR A 181 9.78 -28.19 20.35
C THR A 181 9.23 -29.59 20.10
N LEU A 182 8.60 -29.85 18.95
CA LEU A 182 8.07 -31.18 18.63
C LEU A 182 9.17 -32.24 18.44
N ARG A 183 10.35 -31.85 17.98
CA ARG A 183 11.48 -32.78 17.79
C ARG A 183 12.20 -33.12 19.09
N SER A 184 12.25 -32.20 20.05
CA SER A 184 13.12 -32.30 21.23
C SER A 184 12.40 -32.23 22.57
N ASN A 185 11.09 -31.97 22.58
CA ASN A 185 10.30 -31.63 23.78
C ASN A 185 10.92 -30.49 24.61
N SER A 186 11.68 -29.60 23.97
CA SER A 186 12.36 -28.47 24.64
C SER A 186 11.36 -27.38 25.03
N LEU A 187 11.15 -27.20 26.34
CA LEU A 187 10.36 -26.08 26.88
C LEU A 187 10.99 -24.71 26.57
N ARG A 188 12.31 -24.66 26.32
CA ARG A 188 13.01 -23.44 25.92
C ARG A 188 12.67 -23.02 24.50
N ASP A 189 12.54 -24.00 23.59
CA ASP A 189 12.10 -23.72 22.22
C ASP A 189 10.59 -23.38 22.21
N ASP A 190 9.79 -24.00 23.08
CA ASP A 190 8.37 -23.64 23.26
C ASP A 190 8.19 -22.19 23.71
N ASP A 191 8.95 -21.75 24.72
CA ASP A 191 8.94 -20.35 25.17
C ASP A 191 9.36 -19.40 24.04
N ALA A 192 10.39 -19.75 23.26
CA ALA A 192 10.79 -18.94 22.10
C ALA A 192 9.67 -18.84 21.05
N ALA A 193 8.93 -19.91 20.78
CA ALA A 193 7.76 -19.86 19.90
C ALA A 193 6.68 -18.91 20.46
N LEU A 194 6.37 -19.00 21.75
CA LEU A 194 5.41 -18.12 22.42
C LEU A 194 5.81 -16.65 22.34
N GLN A 195 7.08 -16.31 22.62
CA GLN A 195 7.54 -14.93 22.56
C GLN A 195 7.52 -14.38 21.13
N ALA A 196 7.80 -15.20 20.12
CA ALA A 196 7.67 -14.80 18.72
C ALA A 196 6.19 -14.53 18.35
N VAL A 197 5.25 -15.34 18.82
CA VAL A 197 3.81 -15.09 18.65
C VAL A 197 3.36 -13.81 19.35
N ASN A 198 3.78 -13.57 20.59
CA ASN A 198 3.41 -12.36 21.32
C ASN A 198 3.87 -11.09 20.60
N VAL A 199 5.09 -11.07 20.08
CA VAL A 199 5.59 -9.92 19.31
C VAL A 199 4.91 -9.83 17.95
N SER A 200 4.61 -10.95 17.28
CA SER A 200 3.89 -10.91 16.00
C SER A 200 2.47 -10.33 16.15
N LEU A 201 1.77 -10.66 17.24
CA LEU A 201 0.44 -10.10 17.56
C LEU A 201 0.48 -8.58 17.79
N LEU A 202 1.57 -8.03 18.33
CA LEU A 202 1.77 -6.58 18.40
C LEU A 202 1.79 -5.97 16.98
N PHE A 203 2.55 -6.57 16.06
CA PHE A 203 2.61 -6.10 14.68
C PHE A 203 1.30 -6.31 13.92
N ALA A 204 0.55 -7.39 14.21
CA ALA A 204 -0.78 -7.60 13.67
C ALA A 204 -1.74 -6.50 14.12
N ALA A 205 -1.74 -6.15 15.42
CA ALA A 205 -2.56 -5.06 15.95
C ALA A 205 -2.21 -3.70 15.32
N LEU A 206 -0.92 -3.38 15.21
CA LEU A 206 -0.46 -2.15 14.53
C LEU A 206 -0.86 -2.15 13.05
N GLY A 207 -0.74 -3.28 12.36
CA GLY A 207 -1.18 -3.48 10.99
C GLY A 207 -2.69 -3.23 10.84
N LEU A 208 -3.52 -3.79 11.71
CA LEU A 208 -4.98 -3.56 11.70
C LEU A 208 -5.35 -2.10 11.95
N ILE A 209 -4.72 -1.45 12.92
CA ILE A 209 -4.98 -0.03 13.23
C ILE A 209 -4.59 0.86 12.04
N THR A 210 -3.38 0.72 11.54
CA THR A 210 -2.88 1.52 10.40
C THR A 210 -3.67 1.24 9.12
N GLY A 211 -4.15 0.00 8.93
CA GLY A 211 -4.99 -0.38 7.81
C GLY A 211 -6.40 0.20 7.90
N SER A 212 -7.01 0.21 9.08
CA SER A 212 -8.32 0.80 9.31
C SER A 212 -8.32 2.32 9.11
N ILE A 213 -7.27 3.00 9.57
CA ILE A 213 -7.06 4.43 9.29
C ILE A 213 -6.95 4.66 7.78
N TRP A 214 -6.21 3.80 7.07
CA TRP A 214 -6.05 3.93 5.62
C TRP A 214 -7.37 3.69 4.88
N ALA A 215 -8.12 2.66 5.26
CA ALA A 215 -9.43 2.36 4.70
C ALA A 215 -10.41 3.55 4.86
N ARG A 216 -10.39 4.21 6.03
CA ARG A 216 -11.22 5.39 6.27
C ARG A 216 -10.85 6.54 5.33
N ALA A 217 -9.56 6.75 5.09
CA ALA A 217 -9.09 7.83 4.23
C ALA A 217 -9.34 7.56 2.74
N THR A 218 -9.17 6.32 2.29
CA THR A 218 -9.27 5.94 0.86
C THR A 218 -10.71 5.60 0.45
N TRP A 219 -11.47 4.90 1.30
CA TRP A 219 -12.79 4.33 0.97
C TRP A 219 -13.92 4.90 1.83
N GLY A 220 -13.64 5.86 2.70
CA GLY A 220 -14.66 6.50 3.55
C GLY A 220 -15.16 5.64 4.71
N ALA A 221 -14.66 4.41 4.91
CA ALA A 221 -15.09 3.51 5.98
C ALA A 221 -13.90 2.92 6.74
N TRP A 222 -14.01 2.81 8.07
CA TRP A 222 -12.97 2.20 8.92
C TRP A 222 -12.73 0.72 8.61
N TRP A 223 -13.73 0.05 8.04
CA TRP A 223 -13.67 -1.34 7.61
C TRP A 223 -14.62 -1.54 6.43
N THR A 224 -14.12 -2.13 5.35
CA THR A 224 -14.91 -2.50 4.18
C THR A 224 -15.01 -4.02 4.10
N ASN A 225 -15.99 -4.55 3.36
CA ASN A 225 -16.10 -5.98 3.12
C ASN A 225 -15.07 -6.43 2.05
N ASP A 226 -13.79 -6.38 2.42
CA ASP A 226 -12.66 -6.72 1.56
C ASP A 226 -11.94 -7.97 2.08
N THR A 227 -11.55 -8.86 1.16
CA THR A 227 -10.93 -10.14 1.48
C THR A 227 -9.62 -10.00 2.27
N LYS A 228 -8.77 -9.00 1.96
CA LYS A 228 -7.49 -8.81 2.66
C LYS A 228 -7.71 -8.28 4.06
N LEU A 229 -8.63 -7.32 4.24
CA LEU A 229 -9.03 -6.81 5.56
C LEU A 229 -9.52 -7.96 6.44
N ASN A 230 -10.54 -8.68 5.97
CA ASN A 230 -11.16 -9.78 6.71
C ASN A 230 -10.17 -10.92 6.97
N GLY A 231 -9.35 -11.29 5.98
CA GLY A 231 -8.33 -12.33 6.12
C GLY A 231 -7.28 -11.99 7.18
N ALA A 232 -6.88 -10.72 7.28
CA ALA A 232 -5.93 -10.24 8.28
C ALA A 232 -6.54 -10.24 9.70
N ALA A 233 -7.82 -9.84 9.84
CA ALA A 233 -8.55 -9.91 11.11
C ALA A 233 -8.72 -11.37 11.58
N VAL A 234 -9.16 -12.27 10.71
CA VAL A 234 -9.31 -13.71 11.02
C VAL A 234 -7.98 -14.33 11.42
N THR A 235 -6.90 -14.03 10.70
CA THR A 235 -5.54 -14.44 11.07
C THR A 235 -5.16 -14.01 12.48
N THR A 236 -5.45 -12.76 12.84
CA THR A 236 -5.18 -12.24 14.19
C THR A 236 -5.98 -12.98 15.25
N LEU A 237 -7.27 -13.26 15.00
CA LEU A 237 -8.13 -14.03 15.90
C LEU A 237 -7.63 -15.46 16.10
N ILE A 238 -7.13 -16.12 15.05
CA ILE A 238 -6.53 -17.46 15.14
C ILE A 238 -5.32 -17.44 16.09
N TYR A 239 -4.45 -16.43 15.98
CA TYR A 239 -3.30 -16.30 16.88
C TYR A 239 -3.67 -15.87 18.31
N LEU A 240 -4.79 -15.17 18.51
CA LEU A 240 -5.34 -14.95 19.85
C LEU A 240 -5.88 -16.26 20.45
N ALA A 241 -6.55 -17.09 19.64
CA ALA A 241 -7.00 -18.41 20.07
C ALA A 241 -5.84 -19.36 20.42
N TYR A 242 -4.68 -19.22 19.76
CA TYR A 242 -3.44 -19.89 20.17
C TYR A 242 -3.06 -19.58 21.62
N LEU A 243 -3.15 -18.31 22.06
CA LEU A 243 -2.85 -17.91 23.44
C LEU A 243 -3.87 -18.49 24.43
N VAL A 244 -5.15 -18.49 24.06
CA VAL A 244 -6.23 -19.09 24.88
C VAL A 244 -6.00 -20.60 25.06
N LEU A 245 -5.67 -21.32 23.98
CA LEU A 245 -5.35 -22.74 24.03
C LEU A 245 -4.16 -23.02 24.97
N ARG A 246 -3.13 -22.18 24.93
CA ARG A 246 -1.99 -22.33 25.83
C ARG A 246 -2.36 -22.11 27.30
N GLY A 247 -3.22 -21.14 27.57
CA GLY A 247 -3.70 -20.84 28.92
C GLY A 247 -4.58 -21.94 29.52
N SER A 248 -5.22 -22.78 28.70
CA SER A 248 -6.14 -23.82 29.17
C SER A 248 -5.49 -25.18 29.46
N VAL A 249 -4.20 -25.36 29.16
CA VAL A 249 -3.49 -26.64 29.34
C VAL A 249 -2.50 -26.52 30.52
N PRO A 250 -2.78 -27.16 31.67
CA PRO A 250 -1.93 -27.01 32.87
C PRO A 250 -0.56 -27.69 32.74
N GLU A 251 -0.51 -28.88 32.16
CA GLU A 251 0.73 -29.66 32.10
C GLU A 251 1.68 -29.06 31.03
N PRO A 252 2.90 -28.62 31.41
CA PRO A 252 3.78 -27.85 30.52
C PRO A 252 4.15 -28.56 29.22
N SER A 253 4.44 -29.87 29.27
CA SER A 253 4.90 -30.64 28.11
C SER A 253 3.79 -30.83 27.09
N LYS A 254 2.59 -31.15 27.56
CA LYS A 254 1.36 -31.27 26.76
C LYS A 254 0.97 -29.91 26.17
N ARG A 255 1.05 -28.84 26.97
CA ARG A 255 0.83 -27.46 26.49
C ARG A 255 1.77 -27.13 25.35
N ALA A 256 3.08 -27.36 25.53
CA ALA A 256 4.09 -27.09 24.53
C ALA A 256 3.82 -27.85 23.21
N ARG A 257 3.48 -29.14 23.30
CA ARG A 257 3.16 -29.97 22.13
C ARG A 257 1.90 -29.51 21.40
N LEU A 258 0.80 -29.28 22.13
CA LEU A 258 -0.47 -28.85 21.53
C LEU A 258 -0.34 -27.46 20.89
N ALA A 259 0.33 -26.54 21.57
CA ALA A 259 0.60 -25.21 21.04
C ALA A 259 1.47 -25.28 19.79
N ALA A 260 2.54 -26.08 19.80
CA ALA A 260 3.41 -26.20 18.64
C ALA A 260 2.65 -26.67 17.39
N ILE A 261 1.77 -27.69 17.53
CA ILE A 261 0.91 -28.18 16.44
C ILE A 261 -0.06 -27.09 15.98
N TYR A 262 -0.74 -26.42 16.92
CA TYR A 262 -1.65 -25.33 16.58
C TYR A 262 -0.96 -24.20 15.82
N ASN A 263 0.23 -23.79 16.25
CA ASN A 263 0.98 -22.70 15.61
C ASN A 263 1.32 -23.00 14.15
N ILE A 264 1.69 -24.25 13.85
CA ILE A 264 1.95 -24.69 12.46
C ILE A 264 0.68 -24.56 11.62
N PHE A 265 -0.46 -25.02 12.15
CA PHE A 265 -1.76 -24.90 11.47
C PHE A 265 -2.19 -23.43 11.29
N ALA A 266 -2.03 -22.60 12.33
CA ALA A 266 -2.30 -21.18 12.30
C ALA A 266 -1.48 -20.45 11.23
N PHE A 267 -0.20 -20.79 11.08
CA PHE A 267 0.66 -20.21 10.05
C PHE A 267 0.23 -20.58 8.63
N VAL A 268 -0.19 -21.84 8.41
CA VAL A 268 -0.75 -22.25 7.12
C VAL A 268 -2.03 -21.46 6.81
N LEU A 269 -2.94 -21.32 7.78
CA LEU A 269 -4.15 -20.51 7.62
C LEU A 269 -3.83 -19.03 7.37
N MET A 270 -2.83 -18.47 8.05
CA MET A 270 -2.33 -17.12 7.79
C MET A 270 -1.90 -16.95 6.33
N LEU A 271 -1.17 -17.92 5.77
CA LEU A 271 -0.77 -17.89 4.35
C LEU A 271 -1.99 -17.95 3.44
N VAL A 272 -2.96 -18.80 3.76
CA VAL A 272 -4.20 -18.89 2.99
C VAL A 272 -4.96 -17.55 3.00
N PHE A 273 -5.22 -16.98 4.17
CA PHE A 273 -6.06 -15.78 4.29
C PHE A 273 -5.37 -14.49 3.84
N VAL A 274 -4.07 -14.34 4.08
CA VAL A 274 -3.34 -13.10 3.77
C VAL A 274 -2.68 -13.15 2.38
N MET A 275 -2.29 -14.34 1.91
CA MET A 275 -1.60 -14.49 0.63
C MET A 275 -2.47 -15.14 -0.45
N VAL A 276 -3.06 -16.31 -0.19
CA VAL A 276 -3.72 -17.07 -1.26
C VAL A 276 -5.07 -16.47 -1.64
N LEU A 277 -5.99 -16.34 -0.68
CA LEU A 277 -7.37 -15.94 -0.91
C LEU A 277 -7.52 -14.57 -1.60
N PRO A 278 -6.75 -13.53 -1.24
CA PRO A 278 -6.81 -12.25 -1.94
C PRO A 278 -6.42 -12.29 -3.42
N ARG A 279 -5.66 -13.31 -3.84
CA ARG A 279 -5.27 -13.49 -5.24
C ARG A 279 -6.34 -14.24 -6.05
N LEU A 280 -7.31 -14.86 -5.37
CA LEU A 280 -8.40 -15.63 -5.96
C LEU A 280 -9.73 -14.87 -5.93
N THR A 281 -9.75 -13.65 -5.41
CA THR A 281 -10.95 -12.84 -5.20
C THR A 281 -10.66 -11.39 -5.52
N ASP A 282 -11.70 -10.63 -5.84
CA ASP A 282 -11.59 -9.18 -6.01
C ASP A 282 -11.28 -8.50 -4.66
N SER A 283 -10.47 -7.45 -4.71
CA SER A 283 -10.06 -6.68 -3.53
C SER A 283 -9.86 -5.23 -3.93
N LEU A 284 -10.24 -4.34 -3.02
CA LEU A 284 -10.06 -2.90 -3.16
C LEU A 284 -8.58 -2.47 -3.02
N HIS A 285 -7.71 -3.36 -2.56
CA HIS A 285 -6.30 -3.05 -2.39
C HIS A 285 -5.59 -2.94 -3.75
N PRO A 286 -4.74 -1.93 -3.94
CA PRO A 286 -3.92 -1.79 -5.15
C PRO A 286 -3.12 -3.06 -5.47
N GLY A 287 -2.98 -3.39 -6.76
CA GLY A 287 -2.24 -4.57 -7.24
C GLY A 287 -2.98 -5.91 -7.08
N ASN A 288 -4.32 -5.91 -7.17
CA ASN A 288 -5.14 -7.11 -7.20
C ASN A 288 -5.50 -7.52 -8.64
N GLY A 289 -5.50 -8.83 -8.96
CA GLY A 289 -5.80 -9.35 -10.31
C GLY A 289 -4.75 -10.29 -10.94
N GLY A 290 -3.65 -10.59 -10.25
CA GLY A 290 -2.62 -11.52 -10.73
C GLY A 290 -1.26 -10.86 -11.03
N ASN A 291 -0.21 -11.61 -10.68
CA ASN A 291 1.22 -11.26 -10.47
C ASN A 291 1.51 -10.00 -9.63
N PRO A 292 2.42 -10.12 -8.67
CA PRO A 292 2.18 -9.81 -7.27
C PRO A 292 1.87 -8.33 -6.99
N ALA A 293 1.32 -8.07 -5.80
CA ALA A 293 1.56 -6.85 -5.06
C ALA A 293 2.99 -6.37 -5.31
N PHE A 294 3.13 -5.18 -5.90
CA PHE A 294 4.39 -4.55 -6.32
C PHE A 294 4.99 -5.05 -7.65
N SER A 295 4.16 -5.33 -8.67
CA SER A 295 4.64 -5.43 -10.05
C SER A 295 5.47 -4.19 -10.43
N GLN A 296 6.41 -4.33 -11.37
CA GLN A 296 7.20 -3.19 -11.90
C GLN A 296 6.32 -2.00 -12.30
N TYR A 297 5.07 -2.26 -12.69
CA TYR A 297 4.06 -1.30 -13.10
C TYR A 297 3.26 -0.65 -11.95
N ASP A 298 3.15 -1.29 -10.78
CA ASP A 298 2.29 -0.81 -9.67
C ASP A 298 3.03 0.08 -8.67
N LEU A 299 4.29 -0.25 -8.35
CA LEU A 299 5.11 0.55 -7.44
C LEU A 299 6.12 1.39 -8.21
N ASP A 300 6.07 2.70 -8.03
CA ASP A 300 7.04 3.64 -8.57
C ASP A 300 8.46 3.37 -8.02
N ASP A 301 9.48 3.54 -8.86
CA ASP A 301 10.87 3.22 -8.53
C ASP A 301 11.42 4.07 -7.38
N GLN A 302 10.97 5.32 -7.26
CA GLN A 302 11.38 6.21 -6.19
C GLN A 302 10.71 5.84 -4.87
N LEU A 303 9.45 5.39 -4.92
CA LEU A 303 8.76 4.85 -3.75
C LEU A 303 9.44 3.55 -3.23
N ARG A 304 9.93 2.69 -4.13
CA ARG A 304 10.67 1.45 -3.77
C ARG A 304 11.92 1.74 -2.95
N LEU A 305 12.64 2.82 -3.28
CA LEU A 305 13.87 3.21 -2.58
C LEU A 305 13.65 3.55 -1.11
N VAL A 306 12.42 3.90 -0.72
CA VAL A 306 12.06 4.17 0.69
C VAL A 306 11.38 2.96 1.32
N PHE A 307 10.51 2.30 0.55
CA PHE A 307 9.70 1.19 1.00
C PHE A 307 10.52 -0.03 1.45
N TYR A 308 11.48 -0.50 0.65
CA TYR A 308 12.25 -1.71 1.00
C TYR A 308 13.18 -1.50 2.21
N PRO A 309 13.87 -0.35 2.34
CA PRO A 309 14.54 0.01 3.60
C PRO A 309 13.59 0.01 4.80
N ALA A 310 12.36 0.51 4.65
CA ALA A 310 11.35 0.45 5.72
C ALA A 310 11.02 -1.00 6.09
N VAL A 311 10.77 -1.88 5.10
CA VAL A 311 10.53 -3.32 5.31
C VAL A 311 11.66 -3.95 6.13
N LEU A 312 12.91 -3.75 5.72
CA LEU A 312 14.06 -4.29 6.44
C LEU A 312 14.16 -3.70 7.85
N GLY A 313 13.96 -2.38 8.00
CA GLY A 313 14.00 -1.69 9.28
C GLY A 313 12.99 -2.25 10.27
N TRP A 314 11.73 -2.39 9.86
CA TRP A 314 10.66 -2.94 10.70
C TRP A 314 10.91 -4.40 11.06
N MET A 315 11.39 -5.23 10.13
CA MET A 315 11.77 -6.61 10.43
C MET A 315 12.90 -6.71 11.46
N LEU A 316 13.91 -5.84 11.37
CA LEU A 316 15.00 -5.78 12.35
C LEU A 316 14.50 -5.31 13.72
N VAL A 317 13.63 -4.31 13.76
CA VAL A 317 12.99 -3.84 15.01
C VAL A 317 12.13 -4.92 15.63
N GLY A 318 11.31 -5.63 14.85
CA GLY A 318 10.50 -6.75 15.35
C GLY A 318 11.34 -7.91 15.84
N THR A 319 12.42 -8.25 15.13
CA THR A 319 13.40 -9.26 15.57
C THR A 319 14.07 -8.81 16.87
N TRP A 320 14.40 -7.53 17.01
CA TRP A 320 14.95 -6.99 18.25
C TRP A 320 13.96 -7.11 19.41
N ALA A 321 12.70 -6.70 19.21
CA ALA A 321 11.64 -6.84 20.21
C ALA A 321 11.47 -8.31 20.64
N PHE A 322 11.48 -9.25 19.69
CA PHE A 322 11.49 -10.69 20.00
C PHE A 322 12.68 -11.10 20.87
N THR A 323 13.90 -10.67 20.55
CA THR A 323 15.08 -11.01 21.37
C THR A 323 15.01 -10.40 22.78
N LEU A 324 14.36 -9.26 22.96
CA LEU A 324 14.14 -8.64 24.28
C LEU A 324 13.13 -9.46 25.09
N LYS A 325 11.98 -9.80 24.49
CA LYS A 325 10.97 -10.65 25.12
C LYS A 325 11.52 -12.01 25.54
N LEU A 326 12.33 -12.64 24.69
CA LEU A 326 12.96 -13.92 25.01
C LEU A 326 13.97 -13.82 26.16
N ARG A 327 14.70 -12.70 26.29
CA ARG A 327 15.61 -12.48 27.43
C ARG A 327 14.84 -12.22 28.70
N LEU A 328 13.76 -11.44 28.62
CA LEU A 328 12.90 -11.15 29.75
C LEU A 328 12.29 -12.44 30.32
N SER A 329 11.67 -13.26 29.47
CA SER A 329 11.10 -14.56 29.88
C SER A 329 12.13 -15.47 30.57
N ARG A 330 13.36 -15.52 30.05
CA ARG A 330 14.45 -16.30 30.69
C ARG A 330 14.86 -15.76 32.06
N LEU A 331 14.85 -14.45 32.24
CA LEU A 331 15.15 -13.84 33.54
C LEU A 331 14.02 -14.11 34.53
N GLU A 332 12.76 -14.01 34.10
CA GLU A 332 11.59 -14.35 34.91
C GLU A 332 11.66 -15.81 35.38
N HIS A 333 11.93 -16.76 34.47
CA HIS A 333 12.10 -18.16 34.85
C HIS A 333 13.25 -18.40 35.83
N ALA A 334 14.38 -17.70 35.67
CA ALA A 334 15.53 -17.85 36.56
C ALA A 334 15.27 -17.27 37.96
N LEU A 335 14.44 -16.22 38.06
CA LEU A 335 14.01 -15.66 39.34
C LEU A 335 13.03 -16.62 40.03
N ASP A 336 12.05 -17.15 39.31
CA ASP A 336 11.09 -18.13 39.83
C ASP A 336 11.76 -19.43 40.33
N GLU A 337 12.89 -19.82 39.72
CA GLU A 337 13.71 -20.95 40.18
C GLU A 337 14.52 -20.63 41.43
N ASN A 338 14.96 -19.39 41.63
CA ASN A 338 15.72 -18.97 42.81
C ASN A 338 14.83 -18.71 44.03
N ASP A 339 13.56 -18.37 43.81
CA ASP A 339 12.57 -18.11 44.88
C ASP A 339 11.89 -19.40 45.40
N ARG A 340 12.22 -20.57 44.84
CA ARG A 340 11.72 -21.91 45.24
C ARG A 340 12.75 -22.70 46.04
#